data_AF-A0A937A364-F1
#
_entry.id   AF-A0A937A364-F1
#
_cell.length_a   1.000
_cell.length_b   1.000
_cell.length_c   1.000
_cell.angle_alpha   90.00
_cell.angle_beta   90.00
_cell.angle_gamma   90.00
#
_symmetry.space_group_name_H-M   'P 1'
#
loop_
_entity.id
_entity.type
_entity.pdbx_description
1 polymer ?
#
loop_
_entity_poly.entity_id
_entity_poly.type
_entity_poly.pdbx_seq_one_letter_code
_entity_poly.pdbx_strand_id
1 'polypeptide(L)' 'MKHFGYNKKSKFITDVILALQIKLDEFMYNLVHQQPYEVIVYIWIHKLYIKGKSTDDATKLIYKAKNILLSNWKYNLSSV' A
#
# COMPACT_ATOMS: atom_id res chain seq x y z
N MET A 1 0.79 -26.60 -12.69
CA MET A 1 -0.22 -25.90 -11.85
C MET A 1 0.47 -24.99 -10.82
N LYS A 2 0.64 -23.69 -11.12
CA LYS A 2 1.03 -22.62 -10.16
C LYS A 2 0.36 -21.25 -10.44
N HIS A 3 -0.60 -21.18 -11.37
CA HIS A 3 -1.15 -19.91 -11.86
C HIS A 3 -2.27 -19.30 -11.00
N PHE A 4 -2.91 -20.07 -10.10
CA PHE A 4 -4.07 -19.56 -9.33
C PHE A 4 -3.71 -18.58 -8.20
N GLY A 5 -2.54 -18.70 -7.58
CA GLY A 5 -2.13 -17.84 -6.47
C GLY A 5 -1.61 -16.46 -6.91
N TYR A 6 -0.94 -16.41 -8.07
CA TYR A 6 -0.41 -15.17 -8.62
C TYR A 6 -1.54 -14.19 -9.00
N ASN A 7 -2.63 -14.74 -9.56
CA ASN A 7 -3.77 -13.94 -10.00
C ASN A 7 -4.53 -13.31 -8.82
N LYS A 8 -4.69 -14.05 -7.70
CA LYS A 8 -5.32 -13.52 -6.48
C LYS A 8 -4.51 -12.43 -5.79
N LYS A 9 -3.19 -12.62 -5.68
CA LYS A 9 -2.28 -11.62 -5.11
C LYS A 9 -2.25 -10.36 -5.96
N SER A 10 -2.07 -10.51 -7.27
CA SER A 10 -2.03 -9.36 -8.19
C SER A 10 -3.33 -8.59 -8.15
N LYS A 11 -4.48 -9.29 -8.20
CA LYS A 11 -5.79 -8.66 -8.07
C LYS A 11 -5.93 -7.89 -6.76
N PHE A 12 -5.60 -8.52 -5.63
CA PHE A 12 -5.67 -7.85 -4.33
C PHE A 12 -4.81 -6.58 -4.27
N ILE A 13 -3.58 -6.63 -4.80
CA ILE A 13 -2.69 -5.47 -4.85
C ILE A 13 -3.31 -4.36 -5.71
N THR A 14 -3.76 -4.68 -6.92
CA THR A 14 -4.40 -3.73 -7.82
C THR A 14 -5.63 -3.10 -7.19
N ASP A 15 -6.52 -3.91 -6.59
CA ASP A 15 -7.76 -3.45 -5.96
C ASP A 15 -7.45 -2.47 -4.82
N VAL A 16 -6.43 -2.74 -3.99
CA VAL A 16 -6.02 -1.84 -2.91
C VAL A 16 -5.41 -0.53 -3.46
N ILE A 17 -4.55 -0.60 -4.49
CA ILE A 17 -3.96 0.60 -5.10
C ILE A 17 -5.05 1.52 -5.67
N LEU A 18 -6.01 0.95 -6.40
CA LEU A 18 -7.14 1.69 -6.96
C LEU A 18 -8.03 2.27 -5.87
N ALA A 19 -8.29 1.52 -4.79
CA ALA A 19 -9.08 2.00 -3.65
C ALA A 19 -8.38 3.13 -2.87
N LEU A 20 -7.05 3.20 -2.90
CA LEU A 20 -6.27 4.32 -2.37
C LEU A 20 -6.26 5.55 -3.29
N GLN A 21 -6.92 5.48 -4.46
CA GLN A 21 -6.94 6.50 -5.51
C GLN A 21 -5.55 6.84 -6.04
N ILE A 22 -4.65 5.85 -6.07
CA ILE A 22 -3.31 5.99 -6.67
C ILE A 22 -3.37 5.45 -8.09
N LYS A 23 -2.72 6.15 -9.02
CA LYS A 23 -2.58 5.68 -10.41
C LYS A 23 -1.69 4.44 -10.44
N LEU A 24 -2.21 3.34 -10.99
CA LEU A 24 -1.54 2.04 -10.95
C LEU A 24 -0.23 2.04 -11.75
N ASP A 25 -0.21 2.64 -12.93
CA ASP A 25 0.96 2.80 -13.80
C ASP A 25 2.07 3.58 -13.12
N GLU A 26 1.74 4.72 -12.53
CA GLU A 26 2.67 5.56 -11.77
C GLU A 26 3.21 4.81 -10.54
N PHE A 27 2.34 4.15 -9.79
CA PHE A 27 2.73 3.35 -8.62
C PHE A 27 3.71 2.24 -9.01
N MET A 28 3.43 1.50 -10.08
CA MET A 28 4.28 0.40 -10.52
C MET A 28 5.62 0.91 -11.05
N TYR A 29 5.63 2.02 -11.79
CA TYR A 29 6.85 2.66 -12.23
C TYR A 29 7.72 3.07 -11.03
N ASN A 30 7.14 3.79 -10.07
CA ASN A 30 7.85 4.25 -8.86
C ASN A 30 8.33 3.08 -7.98
N LEU A 31 7.54 2.01 -7.87
CA LEU A 31 7.91 0.80 -7.14
C LEU A 31 9.17 0.14 -7.74
N VAL A 32 9.22 -0.01 -9.06
CA VAL A 32 10.40 -0.58 -9.76
C VAL A 32 11.64 0.31 -9.57
N HIS A 33 11.44 1.63 -9.53
CA HIS A 33 12.50 2.62 -9.26
C HIS A 33 12.77 2.83 -7.76
N GLN A 34 12.26 1.94 -6.89
CA GLN A 34 12.51 1.93 -5.45
C GLN A 34 12.16 3.25 -4.75
N GLN A 35 11.14 3.97 -5.23
CA GLN A 35 10.67 5.16 -4.56
C GLN A 35 10.16 4.78 -3.15
N PRO A 36 10.60 5.48 -2.09
CA PRO A 36 10.37 5.06 -0.71
C PRO A 36 8.89 4.86 -0.37
N TYR A 37 8.02 5.75 -0.87
CA TYR A 37 6.58 5.70 -0.58
C TYR A 37 5.95 4.41 -1.14
N GLU A 38 6.16 4.13 -2.42
CA GLU A 38 5.58 2.98 -3.11
C GLU A 38 6.13 1.66 -2.58
N VAL A 39 7.43 1.61 -2.23
CA VAL A 39 8.04 0.45 -1.57
C VAL A 39 7.36 0.17 -0.23
N ILE A 40 7.16 1.19 0.62
CA ILE A 40 6.52 1.03 1.93
C ILE A 40 5.06 0.56 1.76
N VAL A 41 4.31 1.21 0.86
CA VAL A 41 2.92 0.86 0.61
C VAL A 41 2.81 -0.57 0.08
N TYR A 42 3.64 -0.97 -0.88
CA TYR A 42 3.67 -2.34 -1.41
C TYR A 42 3.97 -3.38 -0.33
N ILE A 43 4.93 -3.09 0.57
CA ILE A 43 5.25 -3.97 1.71
C ILE A 43 4.03 -4.14 2.63
N TRP A 44 3.29 -3.07 2.92
CA TRP A 44 2.07 -3.16 3.73
C TRP A 44 0.97 -3.96 3.05
N ILE A 45 0.70 -3.68 1.77
CA ILE A 45 -0.29 -4.44 0.98
C ILE A 45 0.08 -5.92 1.00
N HIS A 46 1.34 -6.26 0.77
CA HIS A 46 1.81 -7.64 0.77
C HIS A 46 1.62 -8.33 2.13
N LYS A 47 1.94 -7.65 3.23
CA LYS A 47 1.71 -8.16 4.60
C LYS A 47 0.22 -8.37 4.88
N LEU A 48 -0.65 -7.49 4.40
CA LEU A 48 -2.10 -7.58 4.58
C LEU A 48 -2.71 -8.73 3.76
N TYR A 49 -2.20 -8.95 2.54
CA TYR A 49 -2.56 -10.11 1.72
C TYR A 49 -2.21 -11.43 2.43
N ILE A 50 -0.98 -11.56 2.96
CA ILE A 50 -0.56 -12.76 3.70
C ILE A 50 -1.45 -13.00 4.92
N LYS A 51 -1.92 -11.94 5.59
CA LYS A 51 -2.85 -12.01 6.71
C LYS A 51 -4.30 -12.29 6.32
N GLY A 52 -4.60 -12.46 5.02
CA GLY A 52 -5.94 -12.74 4.52
C GLY A 52 -6.93 -11.60 4.73
N LYS A 53 -6.45 -10.35 4.81
CA LYS A 53 -7.35 -9.19 4.93
C LYS A 53 -8.14 -8.95 3.65
N SER A 54 -9.35 -8.41 3.79
CA SER A 54 -10.13 -7.93 2.65
C SER A 54 -9.52 -6.64 2.08
N THR A 55 -9.85 -6.32 0.83
CA THR A 55 -9.43 -5.07 0.17
C THR A 55 -9.85 -3.85 1.00
N ASP A 56 -11.08 -3.84 1.51
CA ASP A 56 -11.63 -2.72 2.30
C ASP A 56 -10.86 -2.53 3.62
N ASP A 57 -10.61 -3.63 4.34
CA ASP A 57 -9.85 -3.57 5.60
C ASP A 57 -8.42 -3.11 5.36
N ALA A 58 -7.78 -3.64 4.32
CA ALA A 58 -6.42 -3.26 3.95
C ALA A 58 -6.34 -1.77 3.60
N THR A 59 -7.28 -1.27 2.82
CA THR A 59 -7.38 0.14 2.43
C THR A 59 -7.53 1.03 3.66
N LYS A 60 -8.46 0.71 4.57
CA LYS A 60 -8.65 1.45 5.83
C LYS A 60 -7.41 1.48 6.70
N LEU A 61 -6.69 0.35 6.81
CA LEU A 61 -5.46 0.26 7.59
C LEU A 61 -4.34 1.09 6.99
N ILE A 62 -4.18 1.08 5.66
CA ILE A 62 -3.16 1.88 4.97
C ILE A 62 -3.47 3.38 5.11
N TYR A 63 -4.73 3.80 4.97
CA TYR A 63 -5.13 5.19 5.23
C TYR A 63 -4.79 5.62 6.67
N LYS A 64 -5.10 4.79 7.67
CA LYS A 64 -4.75 5.07 9.07
C LYS A 64 -3.24 5.18 9.27
N ALA A 65 -2.46 4.26 8.71
CA ALA A 65 -1.00 4.29 8.80
C ALA A 65 -0.41 5.56 8.17
N LYS A 66 -0.90 5.94 6.98
CA LYS A 66 -0.51 7.18 6.28
C LYS A 66 -0.82 8.42 7.12
N ASN A 67 -2.01 8.49 7.73
CA ASN A 67 -2.38 9.61 8.58
C ASN A 67 -1.51 9.71 9.84
N ILE A 68 -1.18 8.59 10.48
CA ILE A 68 -0.29 8.57 11.66
C ILE A 68 1.11 9.07 11.29
N LEU A 69 1.68 8.59 10.17
CA LEU A 69 2.99 9.05 9.71
C LEU A 69 3.01 10.56 9.42
N LEU A 70 1.99 11.07 8.73
CA LEU A 70 1.86 12.50 8.44
C LEU A 70 1.67 13.34 9.71
N SER A 71 0.89 12.86 10.68
CA SER A 71 0.70 13.54 11.96
C SER A 71 1.99 13.60 12.77
N ASN A 72 2.75 12.49 12.83
CA ASN A 72 4.03 12.44 13.54
C ASN A 72 5.08 13.34 12.87
N TRP A 73 5.09 13.40 11.53
CA TRP A 73 5.94 14.32 10.79
C TRP A 73 5.64 15.79 11.11
N LYS A 74 4.36 16.17 11.12
CA LYS A 74 3.93 17.54 11.47
C LYS A 74 4.30 17.92 12.89
N TYR A 75 4.11 17.00 13.84
CA TYR A 75 4.48 17.23 15.25
C TYR A 75 5.98 17.54 15.39
N ASN A 76 6.83 16.74 14.73
CA ASN A 76 8.28 16.93 14.76
C ASN A 76 8.75 18.23 14.09
N LEU A 77 8.03 18.73 13.08
CA LEU A 77 8.33 20.03 12.45
C LEU A 77 7.87 21.23 13.31
N SER A 78 6.80 21.07 14.09
CA SER A 78 6.30 22.12 15.00
C SER A 78 7.05 22.19 16.34
N SER A 79 7.94 21.24 16.61
CA SER A 79 8.74 21.16 17.84
C SER A 79 10.21 21.57 17.64
N VAL A 80 10.56 22.20 16.50
CA VAL A 80 11.89 22.74 16.17
C VAL A 80 11.83 24.26 16.12
#